data_AF-A0AAJ1RRU9-F1
#
_entry.id   AF-A0AAJ1RRU9-F1
#
_cell.length_a   1.000
_cell.length_b   1.000
_cell.length_c   1.000
_cell.angle_alpha   90.00
_cell.angle_beta   90.00
_cell.angle_gamma   90.00
#
_symmetry.space_group_name_H-M   'P 1'
#
loop_
_entity.id
_entity.type
_entity.pdbx_description
1 polymer ?
#
loop_
_entity_poly.entity_id
_entity_poly.type
_entity_poly.pdbx_seq_one_letter_code
_entity_poly.pdbx_strand_id
1 'polypeptide(L)'
;WEVARPWFVDPDAGQWKQTTSHPEEWFQGEYDMVYDWTGAIRIVDLKASIGRGDRSGSYIDQLRLYCWLWWETHGRADEVEALEIWYLGTGSVKDVPRPTQDELLGLTEELEALYGRIHARDPAIDECPPEPAPLRYFDEGGVPSQTPIDPDPRARCRRCELRGVCEGSEHDLELPLERSIERFGHNWPVTPLGEIVTRVDVVGEVSGLRGPNLAADGSVELSFILQEGYDRAKVRPSRYGTPRQVTRSITNGSRVRIEDAMASVWKGEVVLDLDDKSSVAIADESDSAPIVDIETKVNAIGRVWSVNAFPDGEGVTRWSVTMVDQTGSAGVVAFRQFIPLAAAGVTRGDEIAILNGEIGEFNGQPQVRIGPGGRLVILRDSSEVPEF
;
A
#
# COMPACT_ATOMS: atom_id res chain seq x y z
N TRP A 1 37.36 -21.18 -3.51
CA TRP A 1 36.24 -21.04 -2.58
C TRP A 1 36.52 -20.01 -1.50
N GLU A 2 37.63 -20.07 -0.75
CA GLU A 2 38.03 -18.97 0.17
C GLU A 2 38.55 -17.70 -0.53
N VAL A 3 39.11 -17.82 -1.74
CA VAL A 3 39.62 -16.70 -2.55
C VAL A 3 38.58 -16.18 -3.54
N ALA A 4 37.52 -16.95 -3.77
CA ALA A 4 36.54 -16.73 -4.83
C ALA A 4 35.15 -16.82 -4.22
N ARG A 5 34.61 -15.69 -3.79
CA ARG A 5 33.15 -15.51 -3.78
C ARG A 5 32.79 -14.92 -5.14
N PRO A 6 32.40 -15.72 -6.16
CA PRO A 6 31.44 -15.17 -7.10
C PRO A 6 30.27 -14.66 -6.23
N TRP A 7 29.96 -13.38 -6.32
CA TRP A 7 28.75 -12.84 -5.69
C TRP A 7 27.57 -13.43 -6.45
N PHE A 8 27.18 -14.65 -6.11
CA PHE A 8 26.09 -15.36 -6.76
C PHE A 8 24.97 -15.47 -5.74
N VAL A 9 23.75 -15.14 -6.19
CA VAL A 9 22.55 -15.50 -5.44
C VAL A 9 22.49 -17.03 -5.41
N ASP A 10 22.85 -17.63 -4.28
CA ASP A 10 22.73 -19.06 -4.05
C ASP A 10 21.23 -19.42 -4.03
N PRO A 11 20.69 -20.14 -5.04
CA PRO A 11 19.27 -20.45 -5.11
C PRO A 11 18.82 -21.41 -4.00
N ASP A 12 19.77 -22.10 -3.34
CA ASP A 12 19.52 -22.96 -2.20
C ASP A 12 19.78 -22.26 -0.85
N ALA A 13 20.29 -21.02 -0.87
CA ALA A 13 20.32 -20.21 0.34
C ALA A 13 18.87 -19.93 0.78
N GLY A 14 18.62 -20.03 2.09
CA GLY A 14 17.30 -19.78 2.68
C GLY A 14 16.87 -18.30 2.55
N GLN A 15 16.39 -17.68 3.62
CA GLN A 15 16.02 -16.25 3.57
C GLN A 15 17.20 -15.27 3.43
N TRP A 16 18.40 -15.76 3.13
CA TRP A 16 19.59 -14.93 3.02
C TRP A 16 19.73 -14.40 1.59
N LYS A 17 19.42 -13.12 1.40
CA LYS A 17 19.67 -12.38 0.16
C LYS A 17 21.00 -11.64 0.28
N GLN A 18 21.91 -11.86 -0.66
CA GLN A 18 23.15 -11.08 -0.76
C GLN A 18 22.82 -9.70 -1.33
N THR A 19 22.63 -8.73 -0.44
CA THR A 19 22.34 -7.35 -0.82
C THR A 19 23.55 -6.47 -0.56
N THR A 20 23.68 -5.44 -1.40
CA THR A 20 24.65 -4.36 -1.21
C THR A 20 23.86 -3.10 -0.87
N SER A 21 24.26 -2.41 0.20
CA SER A 21 23.59 -1.21 0.67
C SER A 21 24.50 -0.01 0.50
N HIS A 22 23.92 1.13 0.12
CA HIS A 22 24.60 2.41 0.15
C HIS A 22 25.18 2.67 1.55
N PRO A 23 26.36 3.29 1.71
CA PRO A 23 27.00 3.49 3.02
C PRO A 23 26.15 4.22 4.06
N GLU A 24 25.21 5.05 3.61
CA GLU A 24 24.25 5.78 4.44
C GLU A 24 22.88 5.09 4.54
N GLU A 25 22.77 3.84 4.09
CA GLU A 25 21.62 2.96 4.27
C GLU A 25 20.29 3.40 3.62
N TRP A 26 20.31 4.38 2.70
CA TRP A 26 19.11 4.86 2.01
C TRP A 26 18.81 4.17 0.66
N PHE A 27 19.71 3.33 0.16
CA PHE A 27 19.50 2.53 -1.05
C PHE A 27 20.07 1.12 -0.89
N GLN A 28 19.43 0.13 -1.51
CA GLN A 28 19.86 -1.27 -1.52
C GLN A 28 19.65 -1.89 -2.91
N GLY A 29 20.63 -2.66 -3.37
CA GLY A 29 20.57 -3.43 -4.61
C GLY A 29 21.00 -4.88 -4.42
N GLU A 30 20.62 -5.75 -5.36
CA GLU A 30 20.97 -7.17 -5.39
C GLU A 30 21.61 -7.50 -6.75
N TYR A 31 22.88 -7.93 -6.71
CA TYR A 31 23.60 -8.36 -7.90
C TYR A 31 23.30 -9.84 -8.20
N ASP A 32 22.98 -10.19 -9.44
CA ASP A 32 22.87 -11.59 -9.85
C ASP A 32 24.26 -12.25 -9.83
N MET A 33 25.25 -11.59 -10.45
CA MET A 33 26.64 -12.03 -10.47
C MET A 33 27.64 -10.86 -10.55
N VAL A 34 28.66 -10.85 -9.68
CA VAL A 34 29.88 -10.04 -9.86
C VAL A 34 31.07 -10.96 -10.12
N TYR A 35 31.72 -10.76 -11.27
CA TYR A 35 32.83 -11.58 -11.74
C TYR A 35 34.15 -10.79 -11.68
N ASP A 36 35.13 -11.32 -10.94
CA ASP A 36 36.45 -10.68 -10.70
C ASP A 36 37.63 -11.64 -10.98
N TRP A 37 37.39 -12.79 -11.60
CA TRP A 37 38.47 -13.79 -11.76
C TRP A 37 39.59 -13.34 -12.69
N THR A 38 39.32 -12.37 -13.57
CA THR A 38 40.31 -11.78 -14.47
C THR A 38 41.09 -10.63 -13.83
N GLY A 39 40.82 -10.31 -12.56
CA GLY A 39 41.33 -9.10 -11.89
C GLY A 39 40.69 -7.81 -12.41
N ALA A 40 39.57 -7.95 -13.12
CA ALA A 40 38.82 -6.85 -13.69
C ALA A 40 37.33 -7.14 -13.45
N ILE A 41 36.65 -6.19 -12.81
CA ILE A 41 35.30 -6.37 -12.30
C ILE A 41 34.30 -6.34 -13.45
N ARG A 42 33.44 -7.35 -13.53
CA ARG A 42 32.31 -7.41 -14.47
C ARG A 42 31.03 -7.64 -13.67
N ILE A 43 30.05 -6.77 -13.84
CA ILE A 43 28.74 -6.94 -13.23
C ILE A 43 27.82 -7.58 -14.27
N VAL A 44 27.24 -8.72 -13.91
CA VAL A 44 26.47 -9.56 -14.81
C VAL A 44 25.07 -9.76 -14.27
N ASP A 45 24.08 -9.49 -15.11
CA ASP A 45 22.66 -9.75 -14.87
C ASP A 45 22.24 -11.02 -15.64
N LEU A 46 21.69 -12.01 -14.92
CA LEU A 46 21.39 -13.33 -15.45
C LEU A 46 19.90 -13.45 -15.75
N LYS A 47 19.54 -13.60 -17.04
CA LYS A 47 18.15 -13.75 -17.46
C LYS A 47 17.90 -15.12 -18.07
N ALA A 48 17.00 -15.88 -17.44
CA ALA A 48 16.50 -17.16 -17.99
C ALA A 48 15.74 -16.98 -19.32
N SER A 49 15.24 -15.77 -19.59
CA SER A 49 14.46 -15.46 -20.79
C SER A 49 15.31 -15.33 -22.07
N ILE A 50 14.65 -15.22 -23.23
CA ILE A 50 15.27 -14.92 -24.53
C ILE A 50 15.47 -13.41 -24.80
N GLY A 51 15.02 -12.53 -23.89
CA GLY A 51 15.19 -11.08 -24.02
C GLY A 51 14.20 -10.34 -24.91
N ARG A 52 13.12 -10.96 -25.39
CA ARG A 52 12.11 -10.29 -26.24
C ARG A 52 11.08 -9.41 -25.50
N GLY A 53 11.10 -9.43 -24.16
CA GLY A 53 10.13 -8.69 -23.36
C GLY A 53 10.45 -7.20 -23.28
N ASP A 54 9.42 -6.37 -23.09
CA ASP A 54 9.58 -4.93 -22.86
C ASP A 54 10.52 -4.59 -21.69
N ARG A 55 10.60 -5.47 -20.68
CA ARG A 55 11.52 -5.34 -19.54
C ARG A 55 13.00 -5.29 -19.95
N SER A 56 13.36 -5.79 -21.13
CA SER A 56 14.75 -5.78 -21.63
C SER A 56 15.33 -4.38 -21.79
N GLY A 57 14.49 -3.35 -21.89
CA GLY A 57 14.94 -1.96 -21.86
C GLY A 57 15.33 -1.50 -20.46
N SER A 58 14.60 -1.93 -19.42
CA SER A 58 14.85 -1.52 -18.04
C SER A 58 16.09 -2.17 -17.43
N TYR A 59 16.55 -3.32 -17.95
CA TYR A 59 17.77 -3.95 -17.48
C TYR A 59 19.03 -3.12 -17.74
N ILE A 60 18.99 -2.21 -18.73
CA ILE A 60 20.10 -1.30 -19.02
C ILE A 60 20.26 -0.30 -17.87
N ASP A 61 19.17 0.36 -17.49
CA ASP A 61 19.17 1.31 -16.37
C ASP A 61 19.50 0.61 -15.05
N GLN A 62 18.98 -0.61 -14.85
CA GLN A 62 19.29 -1.45 -13.69
C GLN A 62 20.79 -1.76 -13.58
N LEU A 63 21.45 -2.21 -14.66
CA LEU A 63 22.89 -2.49 -14.62
C LEU A 63 23.74 -1.23 -14.42
N ARG A 64 23.30 -0.09 -14.97
CA ARG A 64 23.97 1.21 -14.73
C ARG A 64 23.82 1.64 -13.27
N LEU A 65 22.65 1.44 -12.65
CA LEU A 65 22.42 1.61 -11.21
C LEU A 65 23.32 0.70 -10.37
N TYR A 66 23.51 -0.55 -10.79
CA TYR A 66 24.39 -1.51 -10.13
C TYR A 66 25.87 -1.13 -10.22
N CYS A 67 26.29 -0.56 -11.36
CA CYS A 67 27.60 0.06 -11.50
C CYS A 67 27.79 1.22 -10.52
N TRP A 68 26.78 2.09 -10.40
CA TRP A 68 26.79 3.18 -9.43
C TRP A 68 26.88 2.69 -7.99
N LEU A 69 26.06 1.71 -7.61
CA LEU A 69 26.08 1.15 -6.26
C LEU A 69 27.43 0.51 -5.94
N TRP A 70 28.07 -0.14 -6.92
CA TRP A 70 29.41 -0.70 -6.76
C TRP A 70 30.42 0.42 -6.50
N TRP A 71 30.41 1.44 -7.35
CA TRP A 71 31.29 2.59 -7.23
C TRP A 71 31.14 3.31 -5.87
N GLU A 72 29.92 3.58 -5.41
CA GLU A 72 29.65 4.20 -4.11
C GLU A 72 30.17 3.36 -2.94
N THR A 73 29.89 2.05 -2.95
CA THR A 73 30.28 1.16 -1.85
C THR A 73 31.79 0.86 -1.82
N HIS A 74 32.49 1.11 -2.91
CA HIS A 74 33.95 0.95 -3.03
C HIS A 74 34.67 2.32 -3.01
N GLY A 75 34.10 3.27 -2.26
CA GLY A 75 34.76 4.56 -1.98
C GLY A 75 34.99 5.42 -3.22
N ARG A 76 34.16 5.23 -4.25
CA ARG A 76 34.22 5.95 -5.53
C ARG A 76 35.56 5.78 -6.27
N ALA A 77 36.26 4.68 -6.02
CA ALA A 77 37.60 4.42 -6.54
C ALA A 77 37.64 3.26 -7.55
N ASP A 78 36.79 2.24 -7.36
CA ASP A 78 36.80 1.04 -8.20
C ASP A 78 35.94 1.24 -9.46
N GLU A 79 36.55 1.02 -10.62
CA GLU A 79 35.88 1.08 -11.92
C GLU A 79 35.50 -0.32 -12.41
N VAL A 80 34.26 -0.46 -12.87
CA VAL A 80 33.76 -1.69 -13.48
C VAL A 80 34.24 -1.77 -14.94
N GLU A 81 34.81 -2.91 -15.32
CA GLU A 81 35.30 -3.17 -16.68
C GLU A 81 34.14 -3.36 -17.67
N ALA A 82 33.13 -4.15 -17.27
CA ALA A 82 32.01 -4.51 -18.14
C ALA A 82 30.69 -4.63 -17.37
N LEU A 83 29.60 -4.25 -18.03
CA LEU A 83 28.23 -4.49 -17.58
C LEU A 83 27.59 -5.40 -18.62
N GLU A 84 27.12 -6.57 -18.22
CA GLU A 84 26.69 -7.61 -19.16
C GLU A 84 25.32 -8.18 -18.75
N ILE A 85 24.44 -8.40 -19.74
CA ILE A 85 23.20 -9.16 -19.56
C ILE A 85 23.36 -10.49 -20.27
N TRP A 86 23.27 -11.59 -19.53
CA TRP A 86 23.40 -12.94 -20.08
C TRP A 86 22.00 -13.55 -20.25
N TYR A 87 21.58 -13.73 -21.50
CA TYR A 87 20.30 -14.35 -21.85
C TYR A 87 20.49 -15.86 -22.05
N LEU A 88 20.25 -16.63 -20.99
CA LEU A 88 20.42 -18.08 -20.99
C LEU A 88 19.55 -18.78 -22.03
N GLY A 89 18.35 -18.25 -22.30
CA GLY A 89 17.43 -18.81 -23.29
C GLY A 89 17.94 -18.73 -24.74
N THR A 90 18.89 -17.84 -25.03
CA THR A 90 19.51 -17.70 -26.37
C THR A 90 21.00 -18.01 -26.37
N GLY A 91 21.62 -18.15 -25.18
CA GLY A 91 23.07 -18.26 -25.03
C GLY A 91 23.83 -16.99 -25.45
N SER A 92 23.18 -15.82 -25.42
CA SER A 92 23.77 -14.55 -25.85
C SER A 92 24.17 -13.67 -24.66
N VAL A 93 25.19 -12.84 -24.89
CA VAL A 93 25.67 -11.83 -23.95
C VAL A 93 25.46 -10.46 -24.59
N LYS A 94 24.74 -9.58 -23.90
CA LYS A 94 24.53 -8.19 -24.29
C LYS A 94 25.39 -7.28 -23.42
N ASP A 95 26.28 -6.53 -24.05
CA ASP A 95 27.06 -5.48 -23.40
C ASP A 95 26.18 -4.25 -23.11
N VAL A 96 26.37 -3.66 -21.94
CA VAL A 96 25.67 -2.45 -21.48
C VAL A 96 26.66 -1.30 -21.34
N PRO A 97 26.38 -0.13 -21.93
CA PRO A 97 27.24 1.04 -21.77
C PRO A 97 27.39 1.45 -20.30
N ARG A 98 28.63 1.49 -19.85
CA ARG A 98 28.99 1.98 -18.52
C ARG A 98 28.66 3.47 -18.38
N PRO A 99 28.14 3.90 -17.22
CA PRO A 99 28.03 5.32 -16.93
C PRO A 99 29.42 5.95 -16.79
N THR A 100 29.56 7.18 -17.26
CA THR A 100 30.69 8.07 -17.00
C THR A 100 30.68 8.51 -15.53
N GLN A 101 31.79 9.04 -15.03
CA GLN A 101 31.88 9.54 -13.66
C GLN A 101 30.87 10.68 -13.38
N ASP A 102 30.63 11.56 -14.36
CA ASP A 102 29.63 12.62 -14.23
C ASP A 102 28.21 12.04 -14.15
N GLU A 103 27.90 11.00 -14.92
CA GLU A 103 26.61 10.28 -14.82
C GLU A 103 26.46 9.56 -13.48
N LEU A 104 27.53 8.99 -12.92
CA LEU A 104 27.52 8.37 -11.59
C LEU A 104 27.23 9.39 -10.48
N LEU A 105 27.82 10.58 -10.56
CA LEU A 105 27.52 11.68 -9.65
C LEU A 105 26.06 12.13 -9.80
N GLY A 106 25.57 12.27 -11.04
CA GLY A 106 24.17 12.60 -11.30
C GLY A 106 23.19 11.57 -10.74
N LEU A 107 23.49 10.27 -10.85
CA LEU A 107 22.70 9.19 -10.26
C LEU A 107 22.61 9.32 -8.73
N THR A 108 23.69 9.74 -8.08
CA THR A 108 23.70 9.98 -6.63
C THR A 108 22.66 11.03 -6.25
N GLU A 109 22.72 12.19 -6.90
CA GLU A 109 21.82 13.32 -6.63
C GLU A 109 20.36 12.96 -6.94
N GLU A 110 20.10 12.27 -8.06
CA GLU A 110 18.77 11.86 -8.47
C GLU A 110 18.14 10.87 -7.48
N LEU A 111 18.89 9.85 -7.06
CA LEU A 111 18.39 8.80 -6.18
C LEU A 111 18.21 9.29 -4.75
N GLU A 112 19.10 10.15 -4.24
CA GLU A 112 18.95 10.77 -2.94
C GLU A 112 17.71 11.70 -2.91
N ALA A 113 17.53 12.51 -3.96
CA ALA A 113 16.35 13.35 -4.10
C ALA A 113 15.06 12.52 -4.22
N LEU A 114 15.09 11.38 -4.93
CA LEU A 114 13.96 10.46 -4.99
C LEU A 114 13.67 9.82 -3.63
N TYR A 115 14.70 9.35 -2.92
CA TYR A 115 14.57 8.78 -1.58
C TYR A 115 13.93 9.79 -0.62
N GLY A 116 14.43 11.02 -0.60
CA GLY A 116 13.88 12.10 0.22
C GLY A 116 12.41 12.40 -0.11
N ARG A 117 12.05 12.43 -1.40
CA ARG A 117 10.65 12.65 -1.83
C ARG A 117 9.73 11.52 -1.38
N ILE A 118 10.11 10.26 -1.57
CA ILE A 118 9.29 9.09 -1.20
C ILE A 118 9.06 9.01 0.32
N HIS A 119 10.03 9.42 1.12
CA HIS A 119 9.93 9.37 2.59
C HIS A 119 9.33 10.63 3.21
N ALA A 120 9.23 11.74 2.46
CA ALA A 120 8.71 12.99 3.00
C ALA A 120 7.19 12.97 3.22
N ARG A 121 6.44 12.40 2.26
CA ARG A 121 4.97 12.29 2.33
C ARG A 121 4.46 11.33 1.26
N ASP A 122 3.20 10.91 1.43
CA ASP A 122 2.46 10.23 0.37
C ASP A 122 2.29 11.17 -0.85
N PRO A 123 2.41 10.65 -2.08
CA PRO A 123 2.18 11.44 -3.29
C PRO A 123 0.69 11.77 -3.45
N ALA A 124 0.41 12.97 -3.95
CA ALA A 124 -0.93 13.36 -4.36
C ALA A 124 -1.25 12.79 -5.76
N ILE A 125 -2.54 12.67 -6.09
CA ILE A 125 -2.97 12.04 -7.35
C ILE A 125 -2.45 12.79 -8.59
N ASP A 126 -2.34 14.12 -8.50
CA ASP A 126 -1.81 14.99 -9.57
C ASP A 126 -0.30 14.82 -9.78
N GLU A 127 0.42 14.25 -8.81
CA GLU A 127 1.83 13.88 -8.94
C GLU A 127 2.03 12.50 -9.59
N CYS A 128 0.94 11.77 -9.82
CA CYS A 128 0.92 10.43 -10.38
C CYS A 128 0.16 10.42 -11.73
N PRO A 129 0.62 11.19 -12.75
CA PRO A 129 -0.11 11.32 -14.00
C PRO A 129 -0.24 9.96 -14.70
N PRO A 130 -1.37 9.70 -15.38
CA PRO A 130 -1.65 8.42 -16.02
C PRO A 130 -0.98 8.31 -17.40
N GLU A 131 0.29 8.73 -17.47
CA GLU A 131 1.11 8.79 -18.67
C GLU A 131 2.12 7.63 -18.64
N PRO A 132 1.76 6.46 -19.20
CA PRO A 132 2.65 5.32 -19.18
C PRO A 132 3.90 5.59 -20.02
N ALA A 133 5.04 5.03 -19.61
CA ALA A 133 6.22 4.96 -20.47
C ALA A 133 5.88 4.26 -21.81
N PRO A 134 6.59 4.54 -22.91
CA PRO A 134 6.35 3.84 -24.18
C PRO A 134 6.57 2.33 -24.05
N LEU A 135 5.73 1.52 -24.70
CA LEU A 135 5.96 0.07 -24.79
C LEU A 135 7.12 -0.20 -25.74
N ARG A 136 8.11 -1.00 -25.31
CA ARG A 136 9.33 -1.28 -26.08
C ARG A 136 9.32 -2.70 -26.63
N TYR A 137 9.90 -2.86 -27.81
CA TYR A 137 10.03 -4.13 -28.51
C TYR A 137 11.49 -4.53 -28.69
N PHE A 138 11.78 -5.78 -28.38
CA PHE A 138 13.11 -6.36 -28.47
C PHE A 138 13.08 -7.70 -29.20
N ASP A 139 14.11 -7.93 -29.99
CA ASP A 139 14.44 -9.21 -30.59
C ASP A 139 15.24 -10.07 -29.60
N GLU A 140 15.64 -11.27 -30.05
CA GLU A 140 16.42 -12.19 -29.22
C GLU A 140 17.74 -11.57 -28.73
N GLY A 141 18.10 -11.88 -27.49
CA GLY A 141 19.26 -11.27 -26.82
C GLY A 141 19.02 -9.85 -26.34
N GLY A 142 17.76 -9.39 -26.29
CA GLY A 142 17.43 -8.05 -25.80
C GLY A 142 17.91 -6.94 -26.72
N VAL A 143 18.06 -7.22 -28.02
CA VAL A 143 18.41 -6.23 -29.05
C VAL A 143 17.15 -5.46 -29.41
N PRO A 144 17.15 -4.11 -29.44
CA PRO A 144 15.98 -3.35 -29.86
C PRO A 144 15.51 -3.79 -31.25
N SER A 145 14.22 -4.07 -31.41
CA SER A 145 13.65 -4.46 -32.71
C SER A 145 13.72 -3.31 -33.72
N GLN A 146 13.49 -3.60 -35.00
CA GLN A 146 13.45 -2.57 -36.07
C GLN A 146 12.52 -1.39 -35.76
N THR A 147 11.37 -1.69 -35.13
CA THR A 147 10.46 -0.71 -34.55
C THR A 147 10.51 -0.88 -33.02
N PRO A 148 11.44 -0.23 -32.32
CA PRO A 148 11.75 -0.54 -30.92
C PRO A 148 10.74 0.02 -29.93
N ILE A 149 9.85 0.91 -30.37
CA ILE A 149 8.80 1.54 -29.56
C ILE A 149 7.47 1.37 -30.27
N ASP A 150 6.43 1.01 -29.52
CA ASP A 150 5.07 0.94 -30.05
C ASP A 150 4.60 2.32 -30.56
N PRO A 151 4.01 2.41 -31.76
CA PRO A 151 3.50 3.67 -32.28
C PRO A 151 2.32 4.23 -31.45
N ASP A 152 1.61 3.40 -30.70
CA ASP A 152 0.60 3.86 -29.74
C ASP A 152 1.28 4.17 -28.38
N PRO A 153 1.33 5.45 -27.97
CA PRO A 153 1.91 5.83 -26.67
C PRO A 153 1.19 5.19 -25.48
N ARG A 154 -0.06 4.75 -25.64
CA ARG A 154 -0.87 4.08 -24.61
C ARG A 154 -0.93 2.57 -24.76
N ALA A 155 -0.08 1.97 -25.59
CA ALA A 155 -0.06 0.52 -25.78
C ALA A 155 0.09 -0.28 -24.47
N ARG A 156 0.76 0.27 -23.45
CA ARG A 156 0.87 -0.33 -22.11
C ARG A 156 -0.47 -0.44 -21.39
N CYS A 157 -1.36 0.54 -21.55
CA CYS A 157 -2.66 0.59 -20.87
C CYS A 157 -3.51 -0.64 -21.21
N ARG A 158 -3.36 -1.19 -22.43
CA ARG A 158 -4.14 -2.36 -22.90
C ARG A 158 -4.00 -3.58 -21.98
N ARG A 159 -2.87 -3.74 -21.30
CA ARG A 159 -2.58 -4.85 -20.37
C ARG A 159 -2.30 -4.38 -18.94
N CYS A 160 -2.55 -3.11 -18.64
CA CYS A 160 -2.36 -2.58 -17.30
C CYS A 160 -3.45 -3.14 -16.38
N GLU A 161 -3.07 -3.70 -15.23
CA GLU A 161 -4.03 -4.22 -14.25
C GLU A 161 -4.89 -3.11 -13.64
N LEU A 162 -4.43 -1.86 -13.72
CA LEU A 162 -5.15 -0.67 -13.24
C LEU A 162 -5.98 0.00 -14.34
N ARG A 163 -6.05 -0.56 -15.55
CA ARG A 163 -6.73 0.08 -16.70
C ARG A 163 -8.19 0.40 -16.43
N GLY A 164 -8.84 -0.30 -15.51
CA GLY A 164 -10.24 -0.05 -15.18
C GLY A 164 -10.50 1.08 -14.17
N VAL A 165 -9.45 1.58 -13.50
CA VAL A 165 -9.55 2.69 -12.54
C VAL A 165 -8.65 3.87 -12.90
N CYS A 166 -7.74 3.67 -13.85
CA CYS A 166 -6.81 4.69 -14.32
C CYS A 166 -7.52 5.64 -15.30
N GLU A 167 -7.52 6.94 -15.00
CA GLU A 167 -8.08 7.99 -15.88
C GLU A 167 -7.39 8.09 -17.25
N GLY A 168 -6.15 7.59 -17.40
CA GLY A 168 -5.47 7.50 -18.70
C GLY A 168 -5.83 6.26 -19.52
N SER A 169 -6.75 5.44 -19.04
CA SER A 169 -7.29 4.31 -19.79
C SER A 169 -8.64 4.67 -20.39
N GLU A 170 -8.92 4.18 -21.59
CA GLU A 170 -10.24 4.28 -22.23
C GLU A 170 -11.17 3.13 -21.80
N HIS A 171 -10.74 2.30 -20.85
CA HIS A 171 -11.49 1.14 -20.36
C HIS A 171 -12.39 1.55 -19.20
N ASP A 172 -13.69 1.68 -19.47
CA ASP A 172 -14.70 1.92 -18.44
C ASP A 172 -15.15 0.60 -17.81
N LEU A 173 -15.00 0.49 -16.49
CA LEU A 173 -15.53 -0.65 -15.73
C LEU A 173 -17.02 -0.53 -15.45
N GLU A 174 -17.65 0.64 -15.63
CA GLU A 174 -19.01 0.90 -15.15
C GLU A 174 -19.11 0.63 -13.64
N LEU A 175 -18.15 1.16 -12.86
CA LEU A 175 -18.13 0.97 -11.40
C LEU A 175 -19.45 1.47 -10.78
N PRO A 176 -19.95 0.79 -9.73
CA PRO A 176 -21.21 1.17 -9.12
C PRO A 176 -21.11 2.54 -8.44
N LEU A 177 -22.23 3.27 -8.42
CA LEU A 177 -22.40 4.49 -7.62
C LEU A 177 -23.87 4.60 -7.21
N GLU A 178 -24.27 3.79 -6.25
CA GLU A 178 -25.62 3.78 -5.71
C GLU A 178 -25.66 4.47 -4.35
N ARG A 179 -26.70 5.29 -4.11
CA ARG A 179 -26.94 5.92 -2.80
C ARG A 179 -28.00 5.21 -1.96
N SER A 180 -28.64 4.20 -2.54
CA SER A 180 -29.59 3.38 -1.82
C SER A 180 -29.83 2.07 -2.53
N ILE A 181 -30.15 1.02 -1.80
CA ILE A 181 -30.48 -0.29 -2.37
C ILE A 181 -31.71 -0.91 -1.71
N GLU A 182 -32.64 -1.44 -2.51
CA GLU A 182 -33.77 -2.20 -2.02
C GLU A 182 -33.43 -3.70 -1.88
N ARG A 183 -33.32 -4.15 -0.63
CA ARG A 183 -33.07 -5.55 -0.28
C ARG A 183 -33.81 -5.94 0.99
N PHE A 184 -34.31 -7.17 0.99
CA PHE A 184 -35.05 -7.73 2.13
C PHE A 184 -36.32 -6.94 2.50
N GLY A 185 -36.96 -6.26 1.54
CA GLY A 185 -38.14 -5.42 1.78
C GLY A 185 -37.83 -4.10 2.48
N HIS A 186 -36.56 -3.68 2.52
CA HIS A 186 -36.12 -2.41 3.09
C HIS A 186 -35.29 -1.65 2.05
N ASN A 187 -35.42 -0.32 2.06
CA ASN A 187 -34.51 0.56 1.34
C ASN A 187 -33.35 0.96 2.26
N TRP A 188 -32.13 0.51 1.94
CA TRP A 188 -30.92 0.79 2.71
C TRP A 188 -30.22 2.01 2.14
N PRO A 189 -29.94 3.07 2.92
CA PRO A 189 -29.08 4.15 2.46
C PRO A 189 -27.65 3.63 2.29
N VAL A 190 -27.00 3.94 1.17
CA VAL A 190 -25.66 3.47 0.83
C VAL A 190 -24.71 4.66 0.80
N THR A 191 -23.58 4.53 1.48
CA THR A 191 -22.50 5.52 1.50
C THR A 191 -21.47 5.13 0.43
N PRO A 192 -21.15 6.02 -0.54
CA PRO A 192 -20.05 5.81 -1.47
C PRO A 192 -18.73 5.58 -0.73
N LEU A 193 -17.84 4.76 -1.29
CA LEU A 193 -16.63 4.30 -0.58
C LEU A 193 -15.69 5.44 -0.21
N GLY A 194 -15.56 6.44 -1.09
CA GLY A 194 -14.75 7.64 -0.85
C GLY A 194 -15.37 8.62 0.15
N GLU A 195 -16.64 8.45 0.50
CA GLU A 195 -17.35 9.28 1.49
C GLU A 195 -17.35 8.63 2.90
N ILE A 196 -16.78 7.43 3.08
CA ILE A 196 -16.72 6.75 4.38
C ILE A 196 -15.76 7.49 5.32
N VAL A 197 -16.31 8.12 6.36
CA VAL A 197 -15.55 8.80 7.41
C VAL A 197 -15.06 7.79 8.44
N THR A 198 -13.76 7.55 8.50
CA THR A 198 -13.12 6.62 9.46
C THR A 198 -12.55 7.30 10.70
N ARG A 199 -12.24 8.58 10.58
CA ARG A 199 -11.64 9.41 11.64
C ARG A 199 -12.57 10.53 12.02
N VAL A 200 -12.67 10.77 13.32
CA VAL A 200 -13.61 11.73 13.90
C VAL A 200 -12.90 12.60 14.92
N ASP A 201 -13.43 13.82 15.03
CA ASP A 201 -13.14 14.71 16.13
C ASP A 201 -14.23 14.54 17.18
N VAL A 202 -13.86 14.55 18.45
CA VAL A 202 -14.81 14.42 19.56
C VAL A 202 -14.42 15.32 20.72
N VAL A 203 -15.43 15.80 21.42
CA VAL A 203 -15.25 16.60 22.63
C VAL A 203 -15.98 15.93 23.80
N GLY A 204 -15.37 15.94 24.98
CA GLY A 204 -16.02 15.39 26.16
C GLY A 204 -15.17 15.48 27.42
N GLU A 205 -15.75 15.05 28.53
CA GLU A 205 -15.10 15.01 29.83
C GLU A 205 -14.34 13.69 30.02
N VAL A 206 -13.10 13.80 30.50
CA VAL A 206 -12.22 12.65 30.78
C VAL A 206 -12.60 12.01 32.11
N SER A 207 -12.80 10.69 32.10
CA SER A 207 -12.99 9.89 33.31
C SER A 207 -12.19 8.59 33.27
N GLY A 208 -11.75 8.10 34.43
CA GLY A 208 -10.99 6.86 34.53
C GLY A 208 -9.62 6.87 33.83
N LEU A 209 -8.96 8.03 33.76
CA LEU A 209 -7.65 8.21 33.13
C LEU A 209 -6.59 7.26 33.72
N ARG A 210 -5.89 6.56 32.83
CA ARG A 210 -4.69 5.76 33.08
C ARG A 210 -3.57 6.25 32.17
N GLY A 211 -2.35 6.42 32.72
CA GLY A 211 -1.32 7.25 32.08
C GLY A 211 -1.54 8.74 32.42
N PRO A 212 -1.02 9.70 31.62
CA PRO A 212 -0.20 9.52 30.43
C PRO A 212 1.26 9.13 30.75
N ASN A 213 1.81 8.13 30.06
CA ASN A 213 3.21 7.72 30.18
C ASN A 213 3.96 8.07 28.88
N LEU A 214 5.03 8.84 28.98
CA LEU A 214 5.88 9.19 27.84
C LEU A 214 6.92 8.09 27.61
N ALA A 215 6.91 7.50 26.41
CA ALA A 215 7.92 6.55 25.97
C ALA A 215 9.17 7.26 25.43
N ALA A 216 10.27 6.51 25.27
CA ALA A 216 11.56 7.04 24.83
C ALA A 216 11.54 7.60 23.39
N ASP A 217 10.63 7.12 22.55
CA ASP A 217 10.42 7.56 21.17
C ASP A 217 9.50 8.79 21.05
N GLY A 218 9.04 9.33 22.19
CA GLY A 218 8.13 10.47 22.26
C GLY A 218 6.65 10.14 22.16
N SER A 219 6.26 8.86 22.06
CA SER A 219 4.86 8.44 22.09
C SER A 219 4.27 8.49 23.51
N VAL A 220 2.96 8.68 23.61
CA VAL A 220 2.23 8.86 24.88
C VAL A 220 1.19 7.77 25.06
N GLU A 221 1.44 6.87 26.00
CA GLU A 221 0.46 5.85 26.37
C GLU A 221 -0.59 6.42 27.33
N LEU A 222 -1.86 6.38 26.92
CA LEU A 222 -2.99 6.77 27.77
C LEU A 222 -4.26 5.99 27.42
N SER A 223 -5.12 5.80 28.41
CA SER A 223 -6.49 5.32 28.16
C SER A 223 -7.45 5.94 29.16
N PHE A 224 -8.67 6.21 28.70
CA PHE A 224 -9.72 6.82 29.53
C PHE A 224 -11.10 6.58 28.90
N ILE A 225 -12.14 6.96 29.61
CA ILE A 225 -13.50 7.05 29.09
C ILE A 225 -13.79 8.53 28.84
N LEU A 226 -14.11 8.87 27.60
CA LEU A 226 -14.64 10.17 27.23
C LEU A 226 -16.15 10.13 27.43
N GLN A 227 -16.69 11.12 28.14
CA GLN A 227 -18.12 11.20 28.43
C GLN A 227 -18.66 12.57 28.02
N GLU A 228 -19.79 12.58 27.33
CA GLU A 228 -20.54 13.80 27.05
C GLU A 228 -22.03 13.53 27.29
N GLY A 229 -22.62 14.16 28.31
CA GLY A 229 -23.96 13.82 28.77
C GLY A 229 -24.08 12.33 29.16
N TYR A 230 -24.90 11.58 28.42
CA TYR A 230 -25.11 10.15 28.59
C TYR A 230 -24.22 9.28 27.70
N ASP A 231 -23.62 9.87 26.67
CA ASP A 231 -22.82 9.15 25.68
C ASP A 231 -21.40 8.95 26.19
N ARG A 232 -20.83 7.79 25.84
CA ARG A 232 -19.50 7.37 26.31
C ARG A 232 -18.74 6.70 25.20
N ALA A 233 -17.47 7.07 25.07
CA ALA A 233 -16.52 6.41 24.20
C ALA A 233 -15.28 5.99 24.99
N LYS A 234 -14.79 4.79 24.71
CA LYS A 234 -13.52 4.32 25.27
C LYS A 234 -12.37 4.83 24.41
N VAL A 235 -11.44 5.55 25.01
CA VAL A 235 -10.25 6.07 24.34
C VAL A 235 -9.04 5.24 24.74
N ARG A 236 -8.25 4.82 23.74
CA ARG A 236 -7.02 4.03 23.96
C ARG A 236 -6.05 4.21 22.78
N PRO A 237 -4.78 3.79 22.92
CA PRO A 237 -3.87 3.76 21.81
C PRO A 237 -4.31 2.70 20.80
N SER A 238 -4.10 2.99 19.53
CA SER A 238 -4.29 2.07 18.42
C SER A 238 -3.33 0.88 18.53
N ARG A 239 -3.65 -0.21 17.84
CA ARG A 239 -2.69 -1.31 17.65
C ARG A 239 -1.59 -0.96 16.65
N TYR A 240 -1.80 0.07 15.83
CA TYR A 240 -0.92 0.45 14.74
C TYR A 240 -0.06 1.68 15.07
N GLY A 241 -0.21 2.24 16.26
CA GLY A 241 0.51 3.45 16.65
C GLY A 241 0.04 3.97 18.00
N THR A 242 0.69 5.04 18.46
CA THR A 242 0.38 5.70 19.73
C THR A 242 0.54 7.20 19.51
N PRO A 243 -0.35 8.04 20.07
CA PRO A 243 -0.31 9.48 19.83
C PRO A 243 0.94 10.11 20.42
N ARG A 244 1.42 11.15 19.76
CA ARG A 244 2.53 11.98 20.23
C ARG A 244 2.06 13.33 20.76
N GLN A 245 0.90 13.79 20.31
CA GLN A 245 0.34 15.10 20.64
C GLN A 245 -0.74 14.98 21.71
N VAL A 246 -0.32 14.85 22.97
CA VAL A 246 -1.23 14.80 24.12
C VAL A 246 -0.91 15.93 25.09
N THR A 247 -1.92 16.72 25.43
CA THR A 247 -1.78 17.80 26.41
C THR A 247 -1.32 17.27 27.77
N ARG A 248 -0.34 17.95 28.38
CA ARG A 248 0.14 17.61 29.74
C ARG A 248 -0.86 17.97 30.83
N SER A 249 -1.89 18.76 30.49
CA SER A 249 -2.90 19.22 31.43
C SER A 249 -4.08 18.25 31.57
N ILE A 250 -4.08 17.11 30.88
CA ILE A 250 -5.17 16.14 30.94
C ILE A 250 -5.27 15.52 32.33
N THR A 251 -6.45 15.63 32.95
CA THR A 251 -6.80 14.98 34.21
C THR A 251 -8.23 14.45 34.15
N ASN A 252 -8.62 13.58 35.10
CA ASN A 252 -10.04 13.29 35.30
C ASN A 252 -10.81 14.60 35.56
N GLY A 253 -11.99 14.73 34.94
CA GLY A 253 -12.82 15.94 34.96
C GLY A 253 -12.41 17.02 33.96
N SER A 254 -11.28 16.86 33.25
CA SER A 254 -10.90 17.79 32.18
C SER A 254 -11.81 17.59 30.98
N ARG A 255 -12.28 18.69 30.38
CA ARG A 255 -12.91 18.67 29.06
C ARG A 255 -11.82 18.69 27.99
N VAL A 256 -11.80 17.70 27.12
CA VAL A 256 -10.79 17.54 26.07
C VAL A 256 -11.42 17.47 24.69
N ARG A 257 -10.68 17.94 23.71
CA ARG A 257 -10.94 17.77 22.29
C ARG A 257 -9.93 16.77 21.76
N ILE A 258 -10.44 15.72 21.13
CA ILE A 258 -9.65 14.72 20.44
C ILE A 258 -9.84 14.95 18.94
N GLU A 259 -8.75 15.06 18.20
CA GLU A 259 -8.78 15.19 16.74
C GLU A 259 -8.24 13.91 16.07
N ASP A 260 -8.77 13.59 14.89
CA ASP A 260 -8.32 12.49 14.03
C ASP A 260 -8.28 11.11 14.71
N ALA A 261 -9.24 10.84 15.60
CA ALA A 261 -9.36 9.53 16.26
C ALA A 261 -10.05 8.51 15.35
N MET A 262 -9.52 7.30 15.27
CA MET A 262 -10.20 6.22 14.53
C MET A 262 -11.40 5.70 15.33
N ALA A 263 -12.60 5.92 14.79
CA ALA A 263 -13.83 5.43 15.39
C ALA A 263 -14.08 3.96 15.02
N SER A 264 -14.46 3.17 16.02
CA SER A 264 -14.89 1.79 15.82
C SER A 264 -15.89 1.35 16.88
N VAL A 265 -16.43 0.15 16.73
CA VAL A 265 -17.31 -0.48 17.74
C VAL A 265 -16.64 -1.74 18.29
N TRP A 266 -16.64 -1.86 19.62
CA TRP A 266 -16.21 -3.06 20.29
C TRP A 266 -17.23 -3.47 21.35
N LYS A 267 -17.84 -4.65 21.17
CA LYS A 267 -18.88 -5.18 22.09
C LYS A 267 -20.05 -4.20 22.32
N GLY A 268 -20.39 -3.40 21.31
CA GLY A 268 -21.49 -2.43 21.37
C GLY A 268 -21.13 -1.08 21.99
N GLU A 269 -19.86 -0.87 22.38
CA GLU A 269 -19.37 0.42 22.85
C GLU A 269 -18.56 1.11 21.75
N VAL A 270 -18.68 2.44 21.64
CA VAL A 270 -17.83 3.26 20.77
C VAL A 270 -16.42 3.25 21.34
N VAL A 271 -15.45 2.97 20.47
CA VAL A 271 -14.02 3.00 20.79
C VAL A 271 -13.32 3.96 19.85
N LEU A 272 -12.49 4.81 20.43
CA LEU A 272 -11.64 5.77 19.75
C LEU A 272 -10.20 5.30 19.93
N ASP A 273 -9.63 4.80 18.85
CA ASP A 273 -8.24 4.35 18.79
C ASP A 273 -7.36 5.53 18.33
N LEU A 274 -6.36 5.89 19.14
CA LEU A 274 -5.45 7.01 18.88
C LEU A 274 -4.12 6.51 18.32
N ASP A 275 -3.66 7.11 17.23
CA ASP A 275 -2.33 6.86 16.66
C ASP A 275 -1.53 8.16 16.52
N ASP A 276 -0.42 8.10 15.79
CA ASP A 276 0.50 9.22 15.60
C ASP A 276 -0.13 10.42 14.88
N LYS A 277 -1.26 10.23 14.18
CA LYS A 277 -2.05 11.31 13.56
C LYS A 277 -3.03 11.95 14.53
N SER A 278 -3.41 11.26 15.60
CA SER A 278 -4.40 11.77 16.55
C SER A 278 -3.80 12.77 17.55
N SER A 279 -4.61 13.74 17.96
CA SER A 279 -4.24 14.76 18.96
C SER A 279 -5.23 14.78 20.12
N VAL A 280 -4.76 15.16 21.32
CA VAL A 280 -5.61 15.40 22.50
C VAL A 280 -5.24 16.74 23.12
N ALA A 281 -6.16 17.70 23.06
CA ALA A 281 -6.02 19.04 23.61
C ALA A 281 -7.09 19.31 24.69
N ILE A 282 -6.86 20.33 25.52
CA ILE A 282 -7.94 20.85 26.38
C ILE A 282 -8.94 21.56 25.46
N ALA A 283 -10.23 21.27 25.63
CA ALA A 283 -11.28 21.88 24.84
C ALA A 283 -11.62 23.27 25.37
N ASP A 284 -11.85 24.21 24.47
CA ASP A 284 -12.43 25.51 24.79
C ASP A 284 -13.95 25.40 24.97
N GLU A 285 -14.58 26.41 25.58
CA GLU A 285 -16.05 26.42 25.79
C GLU A 285 -16.83 26.40 24.46
N SER A 286 -16.25 26.91 23.38
CA SER A 286 -16.85 26.91 22.04
C SER A 286 -16.72 25.58 21.30
N ASP A 287 -15.85 24.67 21.74
CA ASP A 287 -15.62 23.41 21.05
C ASP A 287 -16.83 22.49 21.20
N SER A 288 -17.30 21.95 20.09
CA SER A 288 -18.46 21.04 20.03
C SER A 288 -18.24 20.00 18.94
N ALA A 289 -18.09 18.73 19.35
CA ALA A 289 -18.04 17.58 18.46
C ALA A 289 -18.64 16.37 19.20
N PRO A 290 -19.96 16.14 19.08
CA PRO A 290 -20.67 15.21 19.94
C PRO A 290 -20.34 13.75 19.69
N ILE A 291 -20.24 12.95 20.76
CA ILE A 291 -20.03 11.50 20.64
C ILE A 291 -21.19 10.82 19.89
N VAL A 292 -22.42 11.34 20.04
CA VAL A 292 -23.63 10.79 19.41
C VAL A 292 -23.63 10.91 17.88
N ASP A 293 -22.87 11.87 17.33
CA ASP A 293 -22.81 12.10 15.88
C ASP A 293 -21.85 11.13 15.17
N ILE A 294 -21.15 10.27 15.92
CA ILE A 294 -20.23 9.28 15.37
C ILE A 294 -21.02 8.17 14.68
N GLU A 295 -21.03 8.21 13.35
CA GLU A 295 -21.48 7.07 12.55
C GLU A 295 -20.47 5.93 12.69
N THR A 296 -20.94 4.78 13.16
CA THR A 296 -20.11 3.58 13.35
C THR A 296 -20.51 2.44 12.42
N LYS A 297 -21.59 2.63 11.68
CA LYS A 297 -22.18 1.65 10.77
C LYS A 297 -22.33 2.24 9.40
N VAL A 298 -22.12 1.41 8.38
CA VAL A 298 -22.20 1.80 6.97
C VAL A 298 -22.87 0.70 6.16
N ASN A 299 -23.63 1.11 5.14
CA ASN A 299 -23.96 0.23 4.02
C ASN A 299 -23.13 0.70 2.83
N ALA A 300 -22.43 -0.22 2.18
CA ALA A 300 -21.50 0.12 1.10
C ALA A 300 -21.69 -0.86 -0.06
N ILE A 301 -21.56 -0.35 -1.28
CA ILE A 301 -21.61 -1.14 -2.50
C ILE A 301 -20.30 -0.91 -3.25
N GLY A 302 -19.76 -1.97 -3.82
CA GLY A 302 -18.56 -1.88 -4.63
C GLY A 302 -18.33 -3.12 -5.47
N ARG A 303 -17.51 -2.98 -6.50
CA ARG A 303 -17.00 -4.10 -7.27
C ARG A 303 -15.76 -4.68 -6.61
N VAL A 304 -15.69 -6.01 -6.49
CA VAL A 304 -14.57 -6.71 -5.88
C VAL A 304 -13.34 -6.62 -6.78
N TRP A 305 -12.34 -5.87 -6.32
CA TRP A 305 -11.07 -5.68 -6.99
C TRP A 305 -10.10 -6.84 -6.75
N SER A 306 -10.01 -7.30 -5.50
CA SER A 306 -9.12 -8.38 -5.08
C SER A 306 -9.69 -9.19 -3.92
N VAL A 307 -9.38 -10.48 -3.90
CA VAL A 307 -9.59 -11.35 -2.73
C VAL A 307 -8.28 -11.44 -1.97
N ASN A 308 -8.23 -10.82 -0.80
CA ASN A 308 -7.00 -10.62 -0.02
C ASN A 308 -6.76 -11.74 1.00
N ALA A 309 -7.83 -12.39 1.46
CA ALA A 309 -7.74 -13.51 2.39
C ALA A 309 -8.99 -14.39 2.29
N PHE A 310 -8.78 -15.71 2.36
CA PHE A 310 -9.84 -16.69 2.50
C PHE A 310 -9.49 -17.68 3.61
N PRO A 311 -10.44 -18.09 4.48
CA PRO A 311 -10.14 -19.04 5.53
C PRO A 311 -9.66 -20.39 4.98
N ASP A 312 -8.48 -20.83 5.41
CA ASP A 312 -7.83 -22.05 4.94
C ASP A 312 -7.87 -23.20 5.97
N GLY A 313 -8.22 -22.90 7.22
CA GLY A 313 -8.18 -23.87 8.32
C GLY A 313 -6.78 -24.16 8.88
N GLU A 314 -5.72 -23.56 8.32
CA GLU A 314 -4.32 -23.77 8.71
C GLU A 314 -3.72 -22.54 9.41
N GLY A 315 -4.25 -21.34 9.15
CA GLY A 315 -3.78 -20.12 9.82
C GLY A 315 -4.56 -18.85 9.48
N VAL A 316 -5.21 -18.80 8.32
CA VAL A 316 -6.06 -17.68 7.92
C VAL A 316 -7.46 -17.88 8.51
N THR A 317 -7.83 -17.03 9.47
CA THR A 317 -9.14 -17.10 10.17
C THR A 317 -10.11 -15.98 9.76
N ARG A 318 -9.79 -15.29 8.66
CA ARG A 318 -10.54 -14.15 8.15
C ARG A 318 -10.86 -14.32 6.67
N TRP A 319 -11.96 -13.72 6.25
CA TRP A 319 -12.25 -13.44 4.86
C TRP A 319 -12.03 -11.95 4.62
N SER A 320 -11.38 -11.58 3.53
CA SER A 320 -11.14 -10.18 3.20
C SER A 320 -11.05 -9.95 1.70
N VAL A 321 -11.67 -8.87 1.24
CA VAL A 321 -11.62 -8.39 -0.13
C VAL A 321 -11.35 -6.89 -0.16
N THR A 322 -10.87 -6.37 -1.28
CA THR A 322 -10.90 -4.93 -1.57
C THR A 322 -12.03 -4.68 -2.56
N MET A 323 -12.89 -3.71 -2.28
CA MET A 323 -13.91 -3.24 -3.22
C MET A 323 -13.63 -1.82 -3.69
N VAL A 324 -14.06 -1.51 -4.90
CA VAL A 324 -13.94 -0.20 -5.54
C VAL A 324 -15.29 0.27 -6.08
N ASP A 325 -15.52 1.58 -6.05
CA ASP A 325 -16.65 2.26 -6.64
C ASP A 325 -16.15 3.50 -7.42
N GLN A 326 -17.04 4.34 -7.95
CA GLN A 326 -16.60 5.55 -8.68
C GLN A 326 -15.90 6.60 -7.82
N THR A 327 -15.99 6.50 -6.49
CA THR A 327 -15.48 7.51 -5.54
C THR A 327 -14.21 7.09 -4.82
N GLY A 328 -13.93 5.79 -4.71
CA GLY A 328 -12.74 5.30 -4.03
C GLY A 328 -12.73 3.80 -3.82
N SER A 329 -12.01 3.38 -2.76
CA SER A 329 -11.86 1.97 -2.40
C SER A 329 -12.03 1.76 -0.91
N ALA A 330 -12.49 0.58 -0.53
CA ALA A 330 -12.57 0.16 0.86
C ALA A 330 -12.22 -1.32 0.99
N GLY A 331 -11.54 -1.68 2.07
CA GLY A 331 -11.35 -3.07 2.47
C GLY A 331 -12.64 -3.61 3.11
N VAL A 332 -13.02 -4.85 2.81
CA VAL A 332 -14.05 -5.57 3.56
C VAL A 332 -13.37 -6.68 4.32
N VAL A 333 -13.76 -6.88 5.58
CA VAL A 333 -13.23 -7.97 6.41
C VAL A 333 -14.29 -8.62 7.27
N ALA A 334 -14.20 -9.93 7.42
CA ALA A 334 -14.99 -10.71 8.34
C ALA A 334 -14.10 -11.72 9.08
N PHE A 335 -14.35 -11.94 10.37
CA PHE A 335 -13.54 -12.83 11.20
C PHE A 335 -14.38 -13.98 11.76
N ARG A 336 -13.84 -15.20 11.70
CA ARG A 336 -14.40 -16.38 12.36
C ARG A 336 -15.91 -16.54 12.10
N GLN A 337 -16.73 -16.54 13.15
CA GLN A 337 -18.18 -16.75 13.05
C GLN A 337 -18.95 -15.65 12.31
N PHE A 338 -18.31 -14.51 12.01
CA PHE A 338 -18.94 -13.42 11.26
C PHE A 338 -18.71 -13.50 9.76
N ILE A 339 -17.96 -14.49 9.27
CA ILE A 339 -17.76 -14.72 7.84
C ILE A 339 -19.10 -15.20 7.24
N PRO A 340 -19.72 -14.43 6.32
CA PRO A 340 -20.98 -14.83 5.72
C PRO A 340 -20.82 -16.07 4.84
N LEU A 341 -21.85 -16.93 4.76
CA LEU A 341 -21.83 -18.09 3.85
C LEU A 341 -21.64 -17.68 2.38
N ALA A 342 -22.23 -16.55 1.99
CA ALA A 342 -22.10 -16.01 0.63
C ALA A 342 -20.67 -15.61 0.27
N ALA A 343 -19.78 -15.38 1.25
CA ALA A 343 -18.39 -15.01 1.01
C ALA A 343 -17.60 -16.09 0.25
N ALA A 344 -18.03 -17.35 0.31
CA ALA A 344 -17.42 -18.46 -0.43
C ALA A 344 -17.62 -18.36 -1.95
N GLY A 345 -18.66 -17.67 -2.40
CA GLY A 345 -18.96 -17.46 -3.82
C GLY A 345 -18.43 -16.15 -4.38
N VAL A 346 -17.84 -15.28 -3.55
CA VAL A 346 -17.37 -13.97 -3.99
C VAL A 346 -16.03 -14.11 -4.70
N THR A 347 -15.96 -13.59 -5.91
CA THR A 347 -14.79 -13.59 -6.78
C THR A 347 -14.44 -12.17 -7.24
N ARG A 348 -13.26 -12.01 -7.83
CA ARG A 348 -12.87 -10.74 -8.45
C ARG A 348 -13.84 -10.43 -9.60
N GLY A 349 -14.50 -9.28 -9.53
CA GLY A 349 -15.41 -8.78 -10.55
C GLY A 349 -16.84 -8.68 -10.05
N ASP A 350 -17.21 -9.45 -9.03
CA ASP A 350 -18.56 -9.39 -8.48
C ASP A 350 -18.85 -8.01 -7.90
N GLU A 351 -20.07 -7.54 -8.07
CA GLU A 351 -20.57 -6.39 -7.34
C GLU A 351 -21.30 -6.86 -6.09
N ILE A 352 -20.86 -6.36 -4.94
CA ILE A 352 -21.37 -6.77 -3.65
C ILE A 352 -21.87 -5.56 -2.86
N ALA A 353 -22.88 -5.80 -2.03
CA ALA A 353 -23.30 -4.88 -0.99
C ALA A 353 -22.94 -5.46 0.38
N ILE A 354 -22.33 -4.64 1.23
CA ILE A 354 -22.22 -4.89 2.66
C ILE A 354 -23.25 -4.03 3.36
N LEU A 355 -24.21 -4.66 4.03
CA LEU A 355 -25.25 -3.96 4.79
C LEU A 355 -24.95 -4.05 6.28
N ASN A 356 -25.12 -2.94 7.00
CA ASN A 356 -24.88 -2.82 8.44
C ASN A 356 -23.45 -3.25 8.84
N GLY A 357 -22.47 -2.93 7.99
CA GLY A 357 -21.05 -3.10 8.28
C GLY A 357 -20.58 -2.11 9.33
N GLU A 358 -19.54 -2.46 10.08
CA GLU A 358 -18.86 -1.58 11.04
C GLU A 358 -17.76 -0.80 10.33
N ILE A 359 -17.72 0.51 10.54
CA ILE A 359 -16.66 1.35 10.03
C ILE A 359 -15.36 1.06 10.80
N GLY A 360 -14.25 1.05 10.08
CA GLY A 360 -12.91 1.03 10.63
C GLY A 360 -11.89 1.48 9.60
N GLU A 361 -10.62 1.41 9.97
CA GLU A 361 -9.50 1.78 9.12
C GLU A 361 -8.39 0.74 9.23
N PHE A 362 -7.69 0.48 8.15
CA PHE A 362 -6.49 -0.34 8.14
C PHE A 362 -5.45 0.28 7.20
N ASN A 363 -4.31 0.69 7.75
CA ASN A 363 -3.24 1.37 7.01
C ASN A 363 -3.73 2.57 6.19
N GLY A 364 -4.58 3.42 6.77
CA GLY A 364 -5.13 4.60 6.09
C GLY A 364 -6.24 4.31 5.07
N GLN A 365 -6.56 3.05 4.80
CA GLN A 365 -7.69 2.68 3.93
C GLN A 365 -8.96 2.47 4.75
N PRO A 366 -10.12 3.01 4.31
CA PRO A 366 -11.41 2.67 4.88
C PRO A 366 -11.67 1.17 4.87
N GLN A 367 -12.26 0.68 5.97
CA GLN A 367 -12.60 -0.72 6.14
C GLN A 367 -14.06 -0.87 6.58
N VAL A 368 -14.79 -1.74 5.88
CA VAL A 368 -16.13 -2.18 6.26
C VAL A 368 -16.03 -3.57 6.88
N ARG A 369 -16.14 -3.66 8.20
CA ARG A 369 -16.08 -4.91 8.94
C ARG A 369 -17.45 -5.55 9.07
N ILE A 370 -17.57 -6.81 8.68
CA ILE A 370 -18.79 -7.59 8.89
C ILE A 370 -18.78 -8.11 10.33
N GLY A 371 -19.57 -7.48 11.18
CA GLY A 371 -19.80 -7.85 12.57
C GLY A 371 -21.19 -8.43 12.81
N PRO A 372 -21.65 -8.48 14.09
CA PRO A 372 -23.01 -8.88 14.43
C PRO A 372 -24.07 -8.09 13.64
N GLY A 373 -24.95 -8.81 12.94
CA GLY A 373 -26.03 -8.21 12.15
C GLY A 373 -25.61 -7.63 10.80
N GLY A 374 -24.31 -7.68 10.45
CA GLY A 374 -23.83 -7.34 9.11
C GLY A 374 -24.21 -8.40 8.09
N ARG A 375 -24.45 -8.00 6.85
CA ARG A 375 -24.83 -8.89 5.74
C ARG A 375 -23.98 -8.62 4.52
N LEU A 376 -23.68 -9.68 3.78
CA LEU A 376 -23.11 -9.63 2.44
C LEU A 376 -24.18 -10.05 1.44
N VAL A 377 -24.35 -9.26 0.38
CA VAL A 377 -25.28 -9.54 -0.72
C VAL A 377 -24.50 -9.43 -2.03
N ILE A 378 -24.53 -10.47 -2.86
CA ILE A 378 -24.03 -10.40 -4.23
C ILE A 378 -25.13 -9.75 -5.08
N LEU A 379 -24.79 -8.69 -5.80
CA LEU A 379 -25.73 -7.90 -6.61
C LEU A 379 -25.69 -8.31 -8.07
N ARG A 380 -24.48 -8.37 -8.63
CA ARG A 380 -24.17 -8.81 -9.99
C ARG A 380 -22.94 -9.70 -9.96
N ASP A 381 -22.96 -10.76 -10.76
CA ASP A 381 -21.81 -11.64 -10.94
C ASP A 381 -20.75 -11.00 -11.85
N SER A 382 -19.49 -11.37 -11.70
CA SER A 382 -18.39 -10.93 -12.56
C SER A 382 -18.65 -11.12 -14.07
N SER A 383 -19.48 -12.09 -14.45
CA SER A 383 -19.89 -12.35 -15.84
C SER A 383 -20.94 -11.37 -16.38
N GLU A 384 -21.57 -10.57 -15.51
CA GLU A 384 -22.62 -9.61 -15.84
C GLU A 384 -22.11 -8.17 -15.93
N VAL A 385 -20.81 -7.96 -15.73
CA VAL A 385 -20.16 -6.64 -15.71
C VAL A 385 -18.94 -6.60 -16.63
N PRO A 386 -18.46 -5.41 -17.03
CA PRO A 386 -17.23 -5.30 -17.81
C PRO A 386 -16.04 -5.95 -17.08
N GLU A 387 -15.25 -6.74 -17.83
CA GLU A 387 -14.03 -7.38 -17.33
C GLU A 387 -12.98 -6.35 -16.90
N PHE A 388 -12.14 -6.70 -15.94
CA PHE A 388 -11.03 -5.85 -15.46
C PHE A 388 -9.96 -5.57 -16.52
#